data_AF-A0AAN8J803-F1
#
_entry.id   AF-A0AAN8J803-F1
#
_cell.length_a   1.000
_cell.length_b   1.000
_cell.length_c   1.000
_cell.angle_alpha   90.00
_cell.angle_beta   90.00
_cell.angle_gamma   90.00
#
_symmetry.space_group_name_H-M   'P 1'
#
loop_
_entity.id
_entity.type
_entity.pdbx_description
1 polymer ?
#
loop_
_entity_poly.entity_id
_entity_poly.type
_entity_poly.pdbx_seq_one_letter_code
_entity_poly.pdbx_strand_id
1 'polypeptide(L)'
;MSATLPNIHLLAKWLFADLYVTDYRPVPLTECIKIGTSLYDSQFKKRCDIDNDYIVPGDDEHIIPLCLETVSSNHSVLIFCPTRNWCEKLCETIAREFYRMSRDSKCQGGTGFNFFTHLDNIQLVLLFSI
;
A
#
# COMPACT_ATOMS: atom_id res chain seq x y z
N MET A 1 23.79 -5.64 12.71
CA MET A 1 22.82 -6.19 11.75
C MET A 1 22.64 -5.17 10.63
N SER A 2 22.55 -5.59 9.37
CA SER A 2 22.38 -4.69 8.22
C SER A 2 21.32 -5.23 7.26
N ALA A 3 20.84 -4.38 6.34
CA ALA A 3 20.13 -4.84 5.16
C ALA A 3 21.07 -5.60 4.20
N THR A 4 20.50 -6.20 3.15
CA THR A 4 21.24 -6.90 2.10
C THR A 4 22.17 -5.94 1.37
N LEU A 5 23.47 -6.17 1.48
CA LEU A 5 24.53 -5.36 0.85
C LEU A 5 25.44 -6.28 0.03
N PRO A 6 25.74 -5.95 -1.25
CA PRO A 6 26.53 -6.83 -2.12
C PRO A 6 27.97 -7.02 -1.62
N ASN A 7 28.53 -6.05 -0.91
CA ASN A 7 29.91 -6.03 -0.41
C ASN A 7 30.02 -6.25 1.12
N ILE A 8 29.04 -6.89 1.75
CA ILE A 8 28.98 -7.08 3.22
C ILE A 8 30.21 -7.80 3.80
N HIS A 9 30.87 -8.65 3.02
CA HIS A 9 32.10 -9.35 3.42
C HIS A 9 33.26 -8.39 3.74
N LEU A 10 33.35 -7.24 3.04
CA LEU A 10 34.36 -6.23 3.32
C LEU A 10 34.13 -5.58 4.68
N LEU A 11 32.87 -5.30 5.02
CA LEU A 11 32.48 -4.75 6.32
C LEU A 11 32.76 -5.74 7.45
N ALA A 12 32.43 -7.02 7.25
CA ALA A 12 32.73 -8.08 8.22
C ALA A 12 34.24 -8.18 8.49
N LYS A 13 35.07 -8.14 7.43
CA LYS A 13 36.53 -8.13 7.55
C LYS A 13 37.05 -6.89 8.25
N TRP A 14 36.50 -5.72 7.94
CA TRP A 14 36.89 -4.45 8.56
C TRP A 14 36.56 -4.41 10.06
N LEU A 15 35.44 -5.00 10.45
CA LEU A 15 34.99 -5.09 11.85
C LEU A 15 35.58 -6.29 12.61
N PHE A 16 36.36 -7.15 11.96
CA PHE A 16 36.82 -8.44 12.52
C PHE A 16 35.65 -9.27 13.10
N ALA A 17 34.54 -9.33 12.38
CA ALA A 17 33.31 -9.99 12.82
C ALA A 17 32.94 -11.18 11.91
N ASP A 18 32.28 -12.19 12.50
CA ASP A 18 31.70 -13.29 11.75
C ASP A 18 30.48 -12.82 10.94
N LEU A 19 30.32 -13.38 9.73
CA LEU A 19 29.27 -13.00 8.79
C LEU A 19 28.21 -14.10 8.68
N TYR A 20 26.97 -13.73 8.94
CA TYR A 20 25.79 -14.54 8.66
C TYR A 20 24.88 -13.82 7.66
N VAL A 21 24.50 -14.51 6.57
CA VAL A 21 23.64 -13.97 5.50
C VAL A 21 22.50 -14.94 5.25
N THR A 22 21.27 -14.43 5.20
CA THR A 22 20.07 -15.20 4.87
C THR A 22 19.07 -14.29 4.17
N ASP A 23 18.27 -14.87 3.29
CA ASP A 23 17.12 -14.29 2.59
C ASP A 23 15.78 -14.73 3.19
N TYR A 24 15.82 -15.46 4.32
CA TYR A 24 14.62 -15.98 4.96
C TYR A 24 13.67 -14.85 5.40
N ARG A 25 12.41 -14.95 4.98
CA ARG A 25 11.33 -14.06 5.39
C ARG A 25 10.12 -14.89 5.84
N PRO A 26 9.63 -14.71 7.08
CA PRO A 26 8.48 -15.49 7.59
C PRO A 26 7.20 -15.35 6.77
N VAL A 27 6.98 -14.17 6.18
CA VAL A 27 5.84 -13.88 5.29
C VAL A 27 6.39 -13.57 3.91
N PRO A 28 5.98 -14.30 2.86
CA PRO A 28 6.47 -14.08 1.50
C PRO A 28 6.09 -12.68 1.04
N LEU A 29 7.06 -11.96 0.47
CA LEU A 29 6.82 -10.67 -0.16
C LEU A 29 6.52 -10.88 -1.64
N THR A 30 5.39 -10.36 -2.11
CA THR A 30 5.09 -10.28 -3.55
C THR A 30 5.38 -8.86 -4.02
N GLU A 31 6.28 -8.72 -4.97
CA GLU A 31 6.67 -7.43 -5.55
C GLU A 31 5.92 -7.24 -6.86
N CYS A 32 5.32 -6.07 -7.05
CA CYS A 32 4.56 -5.75 -8.26
C CYS A 32 4.83 -4.32 -8.70
N ILE A 33 4.73 -4.09 -10.01
CA ILE A 33 4.86 -2.78 -10.64
C ILE A 33 3.53 -2.45 -11.30
N LYS A 34 2.99 -1.28 -10.99
CA LYS A 34 1.82 -0.73 -11.67
C LYS A 34 2.25 0.00 -12.93
N ILE A 35 1.63 -0.30 -14.07
CA ILE A 35 1.78 0.43 -15.33
C ILE A 35 0.39 0.68 -15.91
N GLY A 36 -0.01 1.94 -16.04
CA GLY A 36 -1.36 2.30 -16.49
C GLY A 36 -2.41 1.80 -15.50
N THR A 37 -3.31 0.92 -15.95
CA THR A 37 -4.31 0.26 -15.09
C THR A 37 -3.94 -1.18 -14.74
N SER A 38 -2.78 -1.68 -15.17
CA SER A 38 -2.39 -3.08 -14.97
C SER A 38 -1.25 -3.23 -13.97
N LEU A 39 -1.26 -4.31 -13.20
CA LEU A 39 -0.19 -4.72 -12.28
C LEU A 39 0.63 -5.86 -12.87
N TYR A 40 1.95 -5.77 -12.74
CA TYR A 40 2.92 -6.73 -13.29
C TYR A 40 3.82 -7.28 -12.17
N ASP A 41 4.18 -8.55 -12.26
CA ASP A 41 5.11 -9.23 -11.35
C ASP A 41 6.58 -8.86 -11.67
N SER A 42 7.54 -9.28 -10.84
CA SER A 42 8.99 -9.09 -11.08
C SER A 42 9.50 -9.71 -12.38
N GLN A 43 8.73 -10.63 -12.98
CA GLN A 43 8.98 -11.23 -14.31
C GLN A 43 8.25 -10.50 -15.46
N PHE A 44 7.71 -9.30 -15.22
CA PHE A 44 6.88 -8.53 -16.17
C PHE A 44 5.65 -9.27 -16.70
N LYS A 45 5.18 -10.28 -15.97
CA LYS A 45 3.92 -10.96 -16.28
C LYS A 45 2.76 -10.19 -15.66
N LYS A 46 1.76 -9.86 -16.48
CA LYS A 46 0.52 -9.20 -16.02
C LYS A 46 -0.18 -10.10 -14.98
N ARG A 47 -0.47 -9.54 -13.80
CA ARG A 47 -1.12 -10.22 -12.66
C ARG A 47 -2.61 -9.90 -12.62
N CYS A 48 -2.95 -8.62 -12.64
CA CYS A 48 -4.33 -8.14 -12.55
C CYS A 48 -4.47 -6.75 -13.17
N ASP A 49 -5.71 -6.34 -13.40
CA ASP A 49 -6.10 -4.97 -13.70
C ASP A 49 -6.74 -4.34 -12.46
N ILE A 50 -6.49 -3.05 -12.25
CA ILE A 50 -7.12 -2.28 -11.19
C ILE A 50 -8.56 -2.02 -11.60
N ASP A 51 -9.49 -2.36 -10.72
CA ASP A 51 -10.91 -2.18 -10.97
C ASP A 51 -11.24 -0.68 -11.06
N ASN A 52 -11.85 -0.28 -12.17
CA ASN A 52 -12.14 1.13 -12.47
C ASN A 52 -13.56 1.53 -12.07
N ASP A 53 -14.34 0.64 -11.44
CA ASP A 53 -15.73 0.91 -11.08
C ASP A 53 -15.90 2.14 -10.17
N TYR A 54 -14.82 2.55 -9.49
CA TYR A 54 -14.76 3.77 -8.68
C TYR A 54 -13.78 4.79 -9.29
N ILE A 55 -14.15 5.39 -10.42
CA ILE A 55 -13.45 6.57 -10.97
C ILE A 55 -13.69 7.75 -10.03
N VAL A 56 -12.74 8.00 -9.13
CA VAL A 56 -12.76 9.19 -8.30
C VAL A 56 -12.20 10.37 -9.11
N PRO A 57 -12.95 11.47 -9.27
CA PRO A 57 -12.45 12.65 -9.96
C PRO A 57 -11.26 13.24 -9.19
N GLY A 58 -10.09 13.28 -9.83
CA GLY A 58 -8.85 13.82 -9.25
C GLY A 58 -7.80 12.79 -8.81
N ASP A 59 -8.04 11.49 -9.02
CA ASP A 59 -7.07 10.42 -8.78
C ASP A 59 -6.53 9.83 -10.09
N ASP A 60 -5.56 10.52 -10.71
CA ASP A 60 -4.94 10.07 -11.96
C ASP A 60 -4.15 8.75 -11.76
N GLU A 61 -3.64 8.52 -10.55
CA GLU A 61 -2.79 7.39 -10.22
C GLU A 61 -3.55 6.21 -9.61
N HIS A 62 -4.88 6.24 -9.55
CA HIS A 62 -5.73 5.17 -9.02
C HIS A 62 -5.26 4.65 -7.64
N ILE A 63 -4.76 5.54 -6.79
CA ILE A 63 -4.28 5.21 -5.45
C ILE A 63 -5.47 4.88 -4.55
N ILE A 64 -6.58 5.59 -4.70
CA ILE A 64 -7.78 5.46 -3.87
C ILE A 64 -8.46 4.10 -4.11
N PRO A 65 -8.70 3.65 -5.37
CA PRO A 65 -9.19 2.30 -5.64
C PRO A 65 -8.32 1.19 -5.04
N LEU A 66 -7.00 1.29 -5.16
CA LEU A 66 -6.06 0.30 -4.58
C LEU A 66 -6.13 0.25 -3.06
N CYS A 67 -6.23 1.42 -2.42
CA CYS A 67 -6.40 1.51 -0.98
C CYS A 67 -7.74 0.88 -0.55
N LEU A 68 -8.80 1.18 -1.30
CA LEU A 68 -10.14 0.69 -1.03
C LEU A 68 -10.23 -0.84 -1.18
N GLU A 69 -9.62 -1.43 -2.20
CA GLU A 69 -9.56 -2.89 -2.38
C GLU A 69 -8.94 -3.58 -1.16
N THR A 70 -7.82 -3.04 -0.68
CA THR A 70 -7.09 -3.57 0.47
C THR A 70 -7.88 -3.43 1.76
N VAL A 71 -8.51 -2.26 1.97
CA VAL A 71 -9.34 -1.97 3.14
C VAL A 71 -10.64 -2.78 3.13
N SER A 72 -11.25 -2.99 1.97
CA SER A 72 -12.42 -3.86 1.80
C SER A 72 -12.11 -5.31 2.12
N SER A 73 -10.86 -5.73 1.88
CA SER A 73 -10.33 -7.03 2.28
C SER A 73 -9.91 -7.09 3.75
N ASN A 74 -10.18 -6.04 4.54
CA ASN A 74 -9.82 -5.91 5.94
C ASN A 74 -8.31 -5.97 6.22
N HIS A 75 -7.52 -5.32 5.35
CA HIS A 75 -6.08 -5.14 5.54
C HIS A 75 -5.73 -3.65 5.61
N SER A 76 -4.57 -3.35 6.21
CA SER A 76 -4.01 -1.99 6.27
C SER A 76 -3.10 -1.71 5.09
N VAL A 77 -3.07 -0.44 4.65
CA VAL A 77 -2.21 0.02 3.56
C VAL A 77 -1.17 0.99 4.10
N LEU A 78 0.06 0.86 3.60
CA LEU A 78 1.16 1.78 3.83
C LEU A 78 1.57 2.41 2.50
N ILE A 79 1.48 3.75 2.41
CA ILE A 79 1.86 4.49 1.21
C ILE A 79 3.11 5.31 1.51
N PHE A 80 4.13 5.16 0.65
CA PHE A 80 5.33 5.97 0.69
C PHE A 80 5.21 7.11 -0.32
N CYS A 81 5.34 8.33 0.18
CA CYS A 81 5.21 9.57 -0.58
C CYS A 81 6.58 10.23 -0.78
N PRO A 82 6.86 10.86 -1.93
CA PRO A 82 8.14 11.50 -2.20
C PRO A 82 8.34 12.83 -1.44
N THR A 83 7.26 13.56 -1.13
CA THR A 83 7.32 14.84 -0.39
C THR A 83 6.26 14.90 0.70
N ARG A 84 6.56 15.64 1.78
CA ARG A 84 5.66 15.77 2.93
C ARG A 84 4.35 16.44 2.52
N ASN A 85 4.44 17.47 1.68
CA ASN A 85 3.28 18.18 1.15
C ASN A 85 2.39 17.26 0.28
N TRP A 86 2.98 16.35 -0.51
CA TRP A 86 2.20 15.38 -1.28
C TRP A 86 1.52 14.36 -0.37
N CYS A 87 2.22 13.89 0.67
CA CYS A 87 1.65 13.01 1.68
C CYS A 87 0.44 13.64 2.40
N GLU A 88 0.55 14.89 2.83
CA GLU A 88 -0.53 15.61 3.52
C GLU A 88 -1.75 15.80 2.61
N LYS A 89 -1.53 16.21 1.35
CA LYS A 89 -2.61 16.35 0.35
C LYS A 89 -3.26 15.02 -0.01
N LEU A 90 -2.46 13.97 -0.20
CA LEU A 90 -2.97 12.63 -0.51
C LEU A 90 -3.80 12.09 0.66
N CYS A 91 -3.33 12.27 1.89
CA CYS A 91 -4.06 11.91 3.10
C CYS A 91 -5.43 12.60 3.15
N GLU A 92 -5.46 13.91 2.91
CA GLU A 92 -6.70 14.68 2.93
C GLU A 92 -7.69 14.18 1.86
N THR A 93 -7.21 13.93 0.64
CA THR A 93 -8.03 13.38 -0.44
C THR A 93 -8.57 11.99 -0.10
N ILE A 94 -7.72 11.07 0.38
CA ILE A 94 -8.15 9.71 0.75
C ILE A 94 -9.20 9.77 1.87
N ALA A 95 -8.95 10.55 2.92
CA ALA A 95 -9.87 10.68 4.05
C ALA A 95 -11.24 11.25 3.62
N ARG A 96 -11.22 12.26 2.74
CA ARG A 96 -12.44 12.87 2.19
C ARG A 96 -13.26 11.87 1.37
N GLU A 97 -12.60 11.10 0.52
CA GLU A 97 -13.27 10.12 -0.34
C GLU A 97 -13.80 8.94 0.47
N PHE A 98 -13.02 8.41 1.42
CA PHE A 98 -13.48 7.34 2.30
C PHE A 98 -14.68 7.78 3.15
N TYR A 99 -14.69 9.03 3.61
CA TYR A 99 -15.84 9.59 4.32
C TYR A 99 -17.07 9.74 3.42
N ARG A 100 -16.90 10.16 2.16
CA ARG A 100 -17.98 10.29 1.17
C ARG A 100 -18.63 8.93 0.88
N MET A 101 -17.81 7.93 0.57
CA MET A 101 -18.28 6.55 0.33
C MET A 101 -18.99 5.95 1.56
N SER A 102 -18.48 6.25 2.75
CA SER A 102 -19.10 5.84 4.02
C SER A 102 -20.48 6.45 4.24
N ARG A 103 -20.75 7.66 3.71
CA ARG A 103 -22.07 8.31 3.79
C ARG A 103 -23.04 7.76 2.77
N ASP A 104 -22.59 7.55 1.54
CA ASP A 104 -23.44 7.01 0.47
C ASP A 104 -23.96 5.61 0.82
N SER A 105 -23.12 4.81 1.50
CA SER A 105 -23.48 3.48 2.02
C SER A 105 -24.56 3.51 3.12
N LYS A 106 -24.72 4.62 3.88
CA LYS A 106 -25.73 4.73 4.94
C LYS A 106 -27.12 5.13 4.41
N CYS A 107 -27.19 5.79 3.26
CA CYS A 107 -28.46 6.23 2.67
C CYS A 107 -29.18 5.11 1.90
N GLN A 108 -28.48 4.04 1.51
CA GLN A 108 -29.08 2.87 0.88
C GLN A 108 -29.40 1.81 1.95
N GLY A 109 -30.60 1.91 2.53
CA GLY A 109 -31.16 0.88 3.40
C GLY A 109 -31.46 -0.40 2.61
N GLY A 110 -30.49 -1.30 2.48
CA GLY A 110 -30.69 -2.61 1.87
C GLY A 110 -29.38 -3.27 1.43
N THR A 111 -29.01 -4.35 2.10
CA THR A 111 -27.96 -5.32 1.76
C THR A 111 -26.52 -4.81 1.63
N GLY A 112 -25.77 -4.89 2.74
CA GLY A 112 -24.50 -5.64 2.75
C GLY A 112 -23.23 -4.95 2.27
N PHE A 113 -22.76 -3.93 2.98
CA PHE A 113 -21.32 -3.72 3.22
C PHE A 113 -21.16 -3.27 4.67
N ASN A 114 -20.73 -4.18 5.56
CA ASN A 114 -20.45 -3.89 6.97
C ASN A 114 -19.14 -3.09 7.12
N PHE A 115 -19.00 -1.99 6.38
CA PHE A 115 -17.82 -1.12 6.42
C PHE A 115 -17.68 -0.46 7.80
N PHE A 116 -18.82 -0.19 8.48
CA PHE A 116 -18.86 0.60 9.71
C PHE A 116 -18.50 -0.15 11.00
N THR A 117 -18.73 -1.47 11.09
CA THR A 117 -18.35 -2.24 12.30
C THR A 117 -16.87 -2.62 12.31
N HIS A 118 -16.14 -2.33 11.23
CA HIS A 118 -14.75 -2.77 11.03
C HIS A 118 -13.74 -1.61 10.95
N LEU A 119 -14.23 -0.37 10.78
CA LEU A 119 -13.44 0.87 10.67
C LEU A 119 -12.70 1.26 11.96
N ASP A 120 -13.12 0.77 13.13
CA ASP A 120 -12.45 1.07 14.41
C ASP A 120 -11.02 0.49 14.49
N ASN A 121 -10.62 -0.40 13.57
CA ASN A 121 -9.29 -1.03 13.53
C ASN A 121 -8.49 -0.77 12.23
N ILE A 122 -9.03 0.00 11.27
CA ILE A 122 -8.34 0.23 10.00
C ILE A 122 -7.40 1.44 10.15
N GLN A 123 -6.12 1.16 10.43
CA GLN A 123 -5.08 2.17 10.37
C GLN A 123 -4.57 2.32 8.93
N LEU A 124 -4.97 3.41 8.26
CA LEU A 124 -4.24 3.90 7.10
C LEU A 124 -3.02 4.67 7.62
N VAL A 125 -1.85 4.04 7.62
CA VAL A 125 -0.61 4.68 8.07
C VAL A 125 0.10 5.23 6.84
N LEU A 126 0.21 6.55 6.75
CA LEU A 126 1.00 7.21 5.71
C LEU A 126 2.36 7.56 6.32
N LEU A 127 3.43 6.99 5.77
CA LEU A 127 4.80 7.30 6.20
C LEU A 127 5.48 8.23 5.20
N PHE A 128 6.04 9.30 5.74
CA PHE A 128 7.00 10.13 5.02
C PHE A 128 8.37 9.47 5.08
N SER A 129 8.96 9.13 3.94
CA SER A 129 10.36 8.70 3.89
C SER A 129 11.23 9.96 3.85
N ILE A 130 12.14 10.09 4.81
CA ILE A 130 13.13 11.18 4.95
C ILE A 130 14.24 11.00 3.92
#